data_AF-A0A842HUW0-F1
#
_entry.id   AF-A0A842HUW0-F1
#
_cell.length_a   1.000
_cell.length_b   1.000
_cell.length_c   1.000
_cell.angle_alpha   90.00
_cell.angle_beta   90.00
_cell.angle_gamma   90.00
#
_symmetry.space_group_name_H-M   'P 1'
#
loop_
_entity.id
_entity.type
_entity.pdbx_description
1 polymer ?
#
loop_
_entity_poly.entity_id
_entity_poly.type
_entity_poly.pdbx_seq_one_letter_code
_entity_poly.pdbx_strand_id
1 'polypeptide(L)'
;MTNLKKNLFAAVLLATSTMAVSAQPHTSAVSASAAASSSIDKTRAEVRADLALWKKAGLDQFRVDYEPSITFSREYRSAYAEYVRMRNGPEYNAEVQREVQRQSKR
;
A
#
# COMPACT_ATOMS: atom_id res chain seq x y z
N MET A 1 -6.96 8.41 -38.75
CA MET A 1 -5.54 8.00 -38.73
C MET A 1 -4.70 9.22 -38.35
N THR A 2 -4.29 9.30 -37.08
CA THR A 2 -2.86 9.29 -36.62
C THR A 2 -2.08 10.56 -36.99
N ASN A 3 -1.38 11.31 -36.14
CA ASN A 3 -1.00 11.23 -34.73
C ASN A 3 -0.46 12.63 -34.36
N LEU A 4 -0.89 13.23 -33.24
CA LEU A 4 -0.32 14.49 -32.76
C LEU A 4 0.94 14.18 -31.94
N LYS A 5 2.09 14.59 -32.48
CA LYS A 5 3.43 14.39 -31.89
C LYS A 5 3.78 15.54 -30.95
N LYS A 6 4.64 15.21 -29.98
CA LYS A 6 5.56 16.04 -29.18
C LYS A 6 5.07 16.51 -27.81
N ASN A 7 5.47 15.77 -26.78
CA ASN A 7 5.80 16.38 -25.49
C ASN A 7 7.32 16.34 -25.32
N LEU A 8 7.94 17.52 -25.40
CA LEU A 8 9.35 17.76 -25.13
C LEU A 8 9.63 17.48 -23.64
N PHE A 9 10.62 16.64 -23.38
CA PHE A 9 11.30 16.58 -22.08
C PHE A 9 12.37 17.67 -22.06
N ALA A 10 12.15 18.73 -21.28
CA ALA A 10 13.16 19.73 -20.96
C ALA A 10 13.62 19.53 -19.52
N ALA A 11 14.80 18.93 -19.38
CA ALA A 11 15.61 18.94 -18.18
C ALA A 11 16.20 20.34 -17.96
N VAL A 12 16.26 20.83 -16.72
CA VAL A 12 17.36 21.71 -16.27
C VAL A 12 17.59 21.50 -14.77
N LEU A 13 18.84 21.18 -14.47
CA LEU A 13 19.51 21.13 -13.17
C LEU A 13 19.55 22.51 -12.51
N LEU A 14 19.46 22.58 -11.17
CA LEU A 14 20.25 23.56 -10.42
C LEU A 14 20.73 22.91 -9.11
N ALA A 15 22.05 22.68 -9.06
CA ALA A 15 22.78 22.42 -7.84
C ALA A 15 23.19 23.76 -7.23
N THR A 16 22.86 23.98 -5.96
CA THR A 16 23.50 25.00 -5.12
C THR A 16 23.67 24.43 -3.72
N SER A 17 24.90 24.03 -3.41
CA SER A 17 25.34 23.66 -2.07
C SER A 17 25.78 24.92 -1.32
N THR A 18 25.06 25.28 -0.27
CA THR A 18 25.51 26.21 0.76
C THR A 18 25.44 25.49 2.11
N MET A 19 26.60 25.15 2.66
CA MET A 19 26.72 24.62 4.01
C MET A 19 26.76 25.79 4.99
N ALA A 20 25.64 26.06 5.66
CA ALA A 20 25.61 26.86 6.87
C ALA A 20 25.52 25.91 8.06
N VAL A 21 26.60 25.81 8.85
CA VAL A 21 26.61 25.01 10.08
C VAL A 21 25.92 25.80 11.18
N SER A 22 24.61 25.62 11.33
CA SER A 22 23.88 26.09 12.50
C SER A 22 23.78 24.94 13.51
N ALA A 23 24.39 25.12 14.68
CA ALA A 23 24.22 24.23 15.83
C ALA A 23 22.75 24.21 16.24
N GLN A 24 22.02 23.17 15.80
CA GLN A 24 20.60 23.02 16.07
C GLN A 24 20.43 22.09 17.29
N PRO A 25 19.74 22.53 18.36
CA PRO A 25 19.45 21.65 19.49
C PRO A 25 18.65 20.46 18.97
N HIS A 26 19.09 19.25 19.29
CA HIS A 26 18.40 18.01 18.97
C HIS A 26 17.14 17.90 19.83
N THR A 27 16.14 18.73 19.57
CA THR A 27 14.77 18.37 19.88
C THR A 27 14.39 17.34 18.82
N SER A 28 14.42 16.07 19.22
CA SER A 28 13.82 14.98 18.45
C SER A 28 12.33 15.24 18.35
N ALA A 29 11.93 16.10 17.42
CA ALA A 29 10.61 16.09 16.84
C ALA A 29 10.54 14.76 16.07
N VAL A 30 10.22 13.69 16.80
CA VAL A 30 9.70 12.47 16.21
C VAL A 30 8.56 12.94 15.33
N SER A 31 8.79 12.95 14.01
CA SER A 31 7.71 13.11 13.06
C SER A 31 6.75 11.97 13.35
N ALA A 32 5.71 12.28 14.14
CA ALA A 32 4.54 11.46 14.36
C ALA A 32 3.72 11.45 13.06
N SER A 33 4.35 11.04 11.96
CA SER A 33 3.72 10.42 10.81
C SER A 33 3.89 8.89 10.92
N ALA A 34 4.17 8.38 12.12
CA ALA A 34 4.00 6.99 12.45
C ALA A 34 2.54 6.77 12.86
N ALA A 35 1.76 6.24 11.92
CA ALA A 35 0.46 5.66 12.18
C ALA A 35 -0.56 6.61 12.84
N ALA A 36 -1.00 7.62 12.08
CA ALA A 36 -2.44 7.86 12.07
C ALA A 36 -3.08 6.62 11.41
N SER A 37 -3.18 5.52 12.17
CA SER A 37 -4.19 4.49 11.90
C SER A 37 -5.52 5.16 12.22
N SER A 38 -5.91 6.09 11.35
CA SER A 38 -7.23 6.62 11.29
C SER A 38 -8.12 5.40 11.19
N SER A 39 -8.85 5.11 12.25
CA SER A 39 -10.03 4.25 12.23
C SER A 39 -11.06 4.96 11.35
N ILE A 40 -10.74 5.10 10.06
CA ILE A 40 -11.70 5.41 9.03
C ILE A 40 -12.56 4.16 8.99
N ASP A 41 -13.84 4.33 9.29
CA ASP A 41 -14.80 3.26 9.18
C ASP A 41 -14.70 2.68 7.77
N LYS A 42 -14.17 1.45 7.68
CA LYS A 42 -14.05 0.75 6.41
C LYS A 42 -15.45 0.43 5.92
N THR A 43 -15.72 0.79 4.68
CA THR A 43 -16.92 0.36 3.98
C THR A 43 -16.92 -1.16 3.79
N ARG A 44 -18.11 -1.74 3.59
CA ARG A 44 -18.23 -3.18 3.27
C ARG A 44 -17.46 -3.57 2.02
N ALA A 45 -17.33 -2.67 1.03
CA ALA A 45 -16.56 -2.91 -0.18
C ALA A 45 -15.06 -3.02 0.11
N GLU A 46 -14.52 -2.13 0.95
CA GLU A 46 -13.11 -2.16 1.34
C GLU A 46 -12.73 -3.40 2.14
N VAL A 47 -13.59 -3.85 3.05
CA VAL A 47 -13.37 -5.10 3.79
C VAL A 47 -13.35 -6.31 2.86
N ARG A 48 -14.26 -6.36 1.88
CA ARG A 48 -14.30 -7.44 0.88
C ARG A 48 -13.09 -7.40 -0.05
N ALA A 49 -12.64 -6.21 -0.44
CA ALA A 49 -11.44 -6.04 -1.23
C ALA A 49 -10.18 -6.50 -0.48
N ASP A 50 -10.02 -6.12 0.79
CA ASP A 50 -8.93 -6.63 1.64
C ASP A 50 -8.98 -8.16 1.73
N LEU A 51 -10.16 -8.75 1.90
CA LEU A 51 -10.32 -10.21 1.98
C LEU A 51 -10.03 -10.92 0.66
N ALA A 52 -10.38 -10.32 -0.48
CA ALA A 52 -10.05 -10.86 -1.80
C ALA A 52 -8.54 -10.84 -2.04
N LEU A 53 -7.85 -9.76 -1.67
CA LEU A 53 -6.39 -9.69 -1.76
C LEU A 53 -5.69 -10.64 -0.79
N TRP A 54 -6.23 -10.82 0.43
CA TRP A 54 -5.74 -11.78 1.41
C TRP A 54 -5.74 -13.20 0.84
N LYS A 55 -6.87 -13.62 0.24
CA LYS A 55 -6.99 -14.92 -0.43
C LYS A 55 -6.08 -15.03 -1.64
N LYS A 56 -6.00 -13.98 -2.46
CA LYS A 56 -5.12 -13.94 -3.64
C LYS A 56 -3.64 -14.10 -3.28
N ALA A 57 -3.21 -13.59 -2.13
CA ALA A 57 -1.87 -13.77 -1.60
C ALA A 57 -1.62 -15.18 -1.01
N GLY A 58 -2.63 -16.05 -0.95
CA GLY A 58 -2.55 -17.38 -0.35
C GLY A 58 -2.60 -17.36 1.18
N LEU A 59 -2.95 -16.23 1.79
CA LEU A 59 -2.99 -16.11 3.26
C LEU A 59 -4.19 -16.83 3.91
N ASP A 60 -5.13 -17.33 3.12
CA ASP A 60 -6.27 -18.11 3.60
C ASP A 60 -5.90 -19.56 3.95
N GLN A 61 -4.83 -20.09 3.35
CA GLN A 61 -4.31 -21.44 3.63
C GLN A 61 -3.75 -21.57 5.05
N PHE A 62 -3.18 -20.48 5.60
CA PHE A 62 -2.61 -20.47 6.95
C PHE A 62 -3.66 -20.31 8.07
N ARG A 63 -4.96 -20.45 7.79
CA ARG A 63 -6.03 -20.38 8.81
C ARG A 63 -6.51 -21.75 9.29
N VAL A 64 -6.19 -22.82 8.55
CA VAL A 64 -6.86 -24.12 8.71
C VAL A 64 -6.26 -24.93 9.86
N ASP A 65 -4.98 -24.73 10.16
CA ASP A 65 -4.27 -25.55 11.13
C ASP A 65 -3.78 -24.58 12.22
N TYR A 66 -4.42 -24.61 13.40
CA TYR A 66 -4.04 -23.79 14.55
C TYR A 66 -2.71 -24.29 15.15
N GLU A 67 -1.67 -24.33 14.32
CA GLU A 67 -0.33 -24.68 14.70
C GLU A 67 0.45 -23.37 14.79
N PRO A 68 0.78 -22.89 16.00
CA PRO A 68 1.33 -21.55 16.21
C PRO A 68 2.65 -21.28 15.47
N SER A 69 3.28 -22.30 14.89
CA SER A 69 4.51 -22.20 14.10
C SER A 69 4.31 -21.63 12.68
N ILE A 70 3.11 -21.70 12.09
CA ILE A 70 2.89 -21.33 10.68
C ILE A 70 3.01 -19.83 10.42
N THR A 71 2.69 -18.99 11.41
CA THR A 71 2.80 -17.52 11.31
C THR A 71 4.26 -17.06 11.22
N PHE A 72 5.21 -17.90 11.67
CA PHE A 72 6.66 -17.62 11.59
C PHE A 72 7.33 -18.25 10.36
N SER A 73 6.58 -18.99 9.54
CA SER A 73 7.11 -19.62 8.34
C SER A 73 7.59 -18.58 7.31
N ARG A 74 8.57 -18.97 6.49
CA ARG A 74 9.07 -18.12 5.40
C ARG A 74 7.97 -17.87 4.36
N GLU A 75 7.12 -18.87 4.17
CA GLU A 75 5.99 -18.92 3.27
C GLU A 75 4.96 -17.87 3.68
N TYR A 76 4.54 -17.84 4.95
CA TYR A 76 3.63 -16.83 5.48
C TYR A 76 4.19 -15.42 5.28
N ARG A 77 5.47 -15.19 5.59
CA ARG A 77 6.10 -13.87 5.42
C ARG A 77 6.11 -13.43 3.95
N SER A 78 6.36 -14.35 3.03
CA SER A 78 6.35 -14.05 1.59
C SER A 78 4.94 -13.73 1.08
N ALA A 79 3.94 -14.51 1.47
CA ALA A 79 2.54 -14.27 1.16
C ALA A 79 2.07 -12.93 1.75
N TYR A 80 2.47 -12.62 2.99
CA TYR A 80 2.13 -11.36 3.64
C TYR A 80 2.76 -10.15 2.94
N ALA A 81 4.03 -10.25 2.54
CA ALA A 81 4.68 -9.20 1.77
C ALA A 81 3.94 -8.93 0.44
N GLU A 82 3.48 -9.97 -0.24
CA GLU A 82 2.71 -9.85 -1.47
C GLU A 82 1.32 -9.23 -1.23
N TYR A 83 0.63 -9.61 -0.15
CA TYR A 83 -0.60 -8.95 0.28
C TYR A 83 -0.39 -7.46 0.52
N VAL A 84 0.67 -7.08 1.26
CA VAL A 84 1.00 -5.67 1.53
C VAL A 84 1.32 -4.91 0.24
N ARG A 85 2.05 -5.54 -0.70
CA ARG A 85 2.35 -4.96 -2.02
C ARG A 85 1.08 -4.65 -2.80
N MET A 86 0.16 -5.62 -2.90
CA MET A 86 -1.12 -5.45 -3.60
C MET A 86 -2.03 -4.43 -2.90
N ARG A 87 -2.07 -4.46 -1.57
CA ARG A 87 -2.92 -3.57 -0.76
C ARG A 87 -2.52 -2.11 -0.88
N ASN A 88 -1.22 -1.84 -0.99
CA ASN A 88 -0.68 -0.49 -1.19
C ASN A 88 -0.55 -0.13 -2.67
N GLY A 89 -0.89 -1.05 -3.58
CA GLY A 89 -0.83 -0.89 -5.02
C GLY A 89 -2.16 -0.51 -5.67
N PRO A 90 -2.17 -0.31 -6.99
CA PRO A 90 -3.40 -0.05 -7.76
C PRO A 90 -4.40 -1.23 -7.69
N GLU A 91 -3.94 -2.44 -7.34
CA GLU A 91 -4.77 -3.63 -7.24
C GLU A 91 -5.88 -3.47 -6.20
N TYR A 92 -5.62 -2.80 -5.08
CA TYR A 92 -6.61 -2.55 -4.03
C TYR A 92 -7.77 -1.70 -4.53
N ASN A 93 -7.48 -0.55 -5.12
CA ASN A 93 -8.50 0.36 -5.63
C ASN A 93 -9.34 -0.31 -6.73
N ALA A 94 -8.70 -1.11 -7.60
CA ALA A 94 -9.41 -1.88 -8.62
C ALA A 94 -10.38 -2.90 -8.01
N GLU A 95 -10.00 -3.57 -6.92
CA GLU A 95 -10.88 -4.52 -6.23
C GLU A 95 -12.01 -3.80 -5.48
N VAL A 96 -11.73 -2.68 -4.82
CA VAL A 96 -12.77 -1.86 -4.18
C VAL A 96 -13.84 -1.45 -5.18
N GLN A 97 -13.45 -0.97 -6.37
CA GLN A 97 -14.40 -0.60 -7.43
C GLN A 97 -15.22 -1.80 -7.92
N ARG A 98 -14.61 -2.98 -8.06
CA ARG A 98 -15.35 -4.22 -8.38
C ARG A 98 -16.37 -4.57 -7.30
N GLU A 99 -16.01 -4.46 -6.03
CA GLU A 99 -16.91 -4.76 -4.92
C GLU A 99 -18.07 -3.75 -4.81
N VAL A 100 -17.81 -2.46 -5.07
CA VAL A 100 -18.86 -1.43 -5.12
C VAL A 100 -19.85 -1.74 -6.24
N GLN A 101 -19.38 -2.04 -7.44
CA GLN A 101 -20.24 -2.42 -8.57
C GLN A 101 -21.06 -3.67 -8.27
N ARG A 102 -20.44 -4.68 -7.65
CA ARG A 102 -21.12 -5.92 -7.25
C ARG A 102 -22.21 -5.67 -6.21
N GLN A 103 -22.00 -4.72 -5.30
CA GLN A 103 -23.00 -4.33 -4.30
C GLN A 103 -24.17 -3.58 -4.92
N SER A 104 -23.92 -2.71 -5.90
CA SER A 104 -24.97 -1.96 -6.60
C SER A 104 -25.91 -2.84 -7.45
N LYS A 105 -25.48 -4.04 -7.83
CA LYS A 105 -26.26 -4.96 -8.69
C LYS A 105 -27.10 -5.97 -7.91
N ARG A 106 -26.97 -6.00 -6.58
CA ARG A 106 -27.74 -6.89 -5.70
C ARG A 106 -28.97 -6.16 -5.18
#